data_AF-A0A2E5EV13-F1
#
_entry.id   AF-A0A2E5EV13-F1
#
_cell.length_a   1.000
_cell.length_b   1.000
_cell.length_c   1.000
_cell.angle_alpha   90.00
_cell.angle_beta   90.00
_cell.angle_gamma   90.00
#
_symmetry.space_group_name_H-M   'P 1'
#
loop_
_entity.id
_entity.type
_entity.pdbx_description
1 polymer ?
#
loop_
_entity_poly.entity_id
_entity_poly.type
_entity_poly.pdbx_seq_one_letter_code
_entity_poly.pdbx_strand_id
1 'polypeptide(L)'
;MKEFQLWTYLMHSDLHCMSAFEMIRSGMGHQELTRLRRFGVWHLTFESDEDQRSTISTMIDQSYYLVNPNKEAYFLDGIPAKDSIDLSRRLNLKVSPKHQSSNESLVARLRDRFKVDLLTATRSLVWEMQLSEPSDSLTIQKTFMSAVSGSVSRTKGFLVQPLFETYEWLDVDQVYTGIS
;
A
#
# COMPACT_ATOMS: atom_id res chain seq x y z
N MET A 1 -1.32 -13.74 19.16
CA MET A 1 -1.00 -13.39 17.76
C MET A 1 -1.28 -11.92 17.55
N LYS A 2 -0.28 -11.19 17.07
CA LYS A 2 -0.38 -9.75 16.85
C LYS A 2 0.03 -9.42 15.42
N GLU A 3 -0.72 -8.53 14.79
CA GLU A 3 -0.47 -8.10 13.42
C GLU A 3 0.00 -6.66 13.39
N PHE A 4 1.00 -6.42 12.55
CA PHE A 4 1.53 -5.08 12.29
C PHE A 4 1.52 -4.81 10.80
N GLN A 5 1.25 -3.55 10.46
CA GLN A 5 1.36 -3.07 9.09
C GLN A 5 2.54 -2.13 8.97
N LEU A 6 3.51 -2.48 8.14
CA LEU A 6 4.64 -1.61 7.82
C LEU A 6 4.44 -1.04 6.42
N TRP A 7 4.08 0.23 6.38
CA TRP A 7 3.82 1.00 5.17
C TRP A 7 5.12 1.61 4.68
N THR A 8 5.47 1.40 3.41
CA THR A 8 6.73 1.83 2.80
C THR A 8 6.47 2.66 1.57
N TYR A 9 7.29 3.67 1.30
CA TYR A 9 7.20 4.51 0.10
C TYR A 9 8.57 4.99 -0.34
N LEU A 10 8.73 5.24 -1.64
CA LEU A 10 9.97 5.79 -2.17
C LEU A 10 10.14 7.26 -1.74
N MET A 11 11.32 7.61 -1.23
CA MET A 11 11.67 8.99 -0.87
C MET A 11 11.90 9.88 -2.10
N HIS A 12 12.17 9.26 -3.24
CA HIS A 12 12.37 9.92 -4.53
C HIS A 12 11.21 9.63 -5.49
N SER A 13 11.28 10.20 -6.70
CA SER A 13 10.27 10.03 -7.74
C SER A 13 9.98 8.55 -8.03
N ASP A 14 8.72 8.15 -7.86
CA ASP A 14 8.25 6.82 -8.21
C ASP A 14 7.78 6.82 -9.68
N LEU A 15 8.63 6.32 -10.58
CA LEU A 15 8.35 6.27 -12.01
C LEU A 15 7.11 5.42 -12.35
N HIS A 16 6.86 4.33 -11.62
CA HIS A 16 5.67 3.52 -11.83
C HIS A 16 4.41 4.29 -11.48
N CYS A 17 4.46 5.07 -10.40
CA CYS A 17 3.37 5.95 -10.00
C CYS A 17 3.13 7.07 -11.01
N MET A 18 4.18 7.68 -11.54
CA MET A 18 4.06 8.73 -12.56
C MET A 18 3.45 8.19 -13.86
N SER A 19 3.92 7.04 -14.34
CA SER A 19 3.36 6.41 -15.54
C SER A 19 1.89 6.02 -15.36
N ALA A 20 1.55 5.47 -14.20
CA ALA A 20 0.16 5.12 -13.88
C ALA A 20 -0.75 6.35 -13.81
N PHE A 21 -0.27 7.45 -13.20
CA PHE A 21 -1.00 8.71 -13.11
C PHE A 21 -1.33 9.28 -14.51
N GLU A 22 -0.32 9.37 -15.39
CA GLU A 22 -0.51 9.86 -16.75
C GLU A 22 -1.48 8.97 -17.55
N MET A 23 -1.37 7.65 -17.39
CA MET A 23 -2.26 6.73 -18.08
C MET A 23 -3.71 6.85 -17.62
N ILE A 24 -3.96 7.01 -16.31
CA ILE A 24 -5.32 7.18 -15.77
C ILE A 24 -5.90 8.53 -16.21
N ARG A 25 -5.14 9.62 -16.08
CA ARG A 25 -5.64 10.95 -16.46
C ARG A 25 -5.83 11.10 -17.95
N SER A 26 -4.75 10.92 -18.71
CA SER A 26 -4.69 11.26 -20.13
C SER A 26 -5.13 10.08 -20.99
N GLY A 27 -4.69 8.86 -20.66
CA GLY A 27 -5.02 7.66 -21.43
C GLY A 27 -6.45 7.14 -21.21
N MET A 28 -6.99 7.30 -19.99
CA MET A 28 -8.35 6.86 -19.64
C MET A 28 -9.35 8.02 -19.52
N GLY A 29 -8.89 9.26 -19.51
CA GLY A 29 -9.73 10.46 -19.50
C GLY A 29 -10.16 10.92 -18.11
N HIS A 30 -9.59 10.37 -17.02
CA HIS A 30 -9.97 10.70 -15.65
C HIS A 30 -9.21 11.92 -15.12
N GLN A 31 -9.57 13.11 -15.63
CA GLN A 31 -8.93 14.38 -15.28
C GLN A 31 -9.16 14.82 -13.83
N GLU A 32 -10.17 14.24 -13.17
CA GLU A 32 -10.46 14.39 -11.75
C GLU A 32 -9.33 13.87 -10.85
N LEU A 33 -8.47 12.97 -11.33
CA LEU A 33 -7.32 12.48 -10.55
C LEU A 33 -6.28 13.60 -10.43
N THR A 34 -6.14 14.17 -9.23
CA THR A 34 -5.19 15.26 -8.96
C THR A 34 -3.85 14.74 -8.43
N ARG A 35 -3.86 13.57 -7.78
CA ARG A 35 -2.65 12.94 -7.24
C ARG A 35 -2.77 11.43 -7.24
N LEU A 36 -1.65 10.76 -7.50
CA LEU A 36 -1.48 9.32 -7.24
C LEU A 36 -0.24 9.13 -6.37
N ARG A 37 -0.32 8.24 -5.39
CA ARG A 37 0.81 7.72 -4.63
C ARG A 37 0.73 6.20 -4.55
N ARG A 38 1.87 5.60 -4.28
CA ARG A 38 2.04 4.15 -4.16
C ARG A 38 2.77 3.82 -2.88
N PHE A 39 2.23 2.87 -2.12
CA PHE A 39 2.81 2.36 -0.90
C PHE A 39 3.00 0.85 -1.00
N GLY A 40 4.13 0.34 -0.54
CA GLY A 40 4.28 -1.09 -0.25
C GLY A 40 3.83 -1.36 1.18
N VAL A 41 3.01 -2.38 1.42
CA VAL A 41 2.51 -2.71 2.76
C VAL A 41 2.95 -4.10 3.13
N TRP A 42 3.77 -4.20 4.17
CA TRP A 42 4.08 -5.48 4.80
C TRP A 42 3.07 -5.77 5.90
N HIS A 43 2.40 -6.91 5.81
CA HIS A 43 1.62 -7.48 6.91
C HIS A 43 2.50 -8.49 7.63
N LEU A 44 2.84 -8.18 8.88
CA LEU A 44 3.71 -8.98 9.72
C LEU A 44 2.88 -9.58 10.85
N THR A 45 2.92 -10.89 11.03
CA THR A 45 2.21 -11.57 12.11
C THR A 45 3.21 -12.21 13.06
N PHE A 46 3.11 -11.89 14.35
CA PHE A 46 3.96 -12.42 15.42
C PHE A 46 3.15 -13.31 16.36
N GLU A 47 3.84 -14.27 16.99
CA GLU A 47 3.22 -15.22 17.93
C GLU A 47 2.85 -14.53 19.26
N SER A 48 3.79 -13.80 19.85
CA SER A 48 3.74 -13.16 21.18
C SER A 48 3.37 -11.67 21.15
N ASP A 49 3.03 -11.18 22.35
CA ASP A 49 2.63 -9.80 22.64
C ASP A 49 3.76 -8.92 23.19
N GLU A 50 5.02 -9.41 23.21
CA GLU A 50 6.18 -8.63 23.65
C GLU A 50 6.43 -7.39 22.75
N ASP A 51 7.43 -6.56 23.04
CA ASP A 51 7.65 -5.24 22.40
C ASP A 51 8.02 -5.33 20.90
N GLN A 52 7.06 -5.78 20.08
CA GLN A 52 7.22 -6.02 18.65
C GLN A 52 7.47 -4.73 17.86
N ARG A 53 7.06 -3.57 18.40
CA ARG A 53 7.34 -2.27 17.75
C ARG A 53 8.84 -1.95 17.77
N SER A 54 9.48 -2.14 18.93
CA SER A 54 10.93 -2.00 19.07
C SER A 54 11.67 -3.03 18.22
N THR A 55 11.16 -4.27 18.18
CA THR A 55 11.67 -5.33 17.32
C THR A 55 11.61 -4.97 15.83
N ILE A 56 10.47 -4.49 15.34
CA ILE A 56 10.31 -4.05 13.94
C ILE A 56 11.29 -2.94 13.60
N SER A 57 11.44 -1.95 14.50
CA SER A 57 12.40 -0.86 14.32
C SER A 57 13.83 -1.39 14.21
N THR A 58 14.21 -2.31 15.10
CA THR A 58 15.52 -2.98 15.06
C THR A 58 15.74 -3.74 13.75
N MET A 59 14.73 -4.46 13.26
CA MET A 59 14.81 -5.18 11.98
C MET A 59 15.04 -4.23 10.80
N ILE A 60 14.39 -3.08 10.80
CA ILE A 60 14.52 -2.05 9.76
C ILE A 60 15.90 -1.39 9.82
N ASP A 61 16.36 -0.99 11.00
CA ASP A 61 17.62 -0.28 11.16
C ASP A 61 18.84 -1.15 10.84
N GLN A 62 18.75 -2.45 11.14
CA GLN A 62 19.86 -3.39 11.00
C GLN A 62 19.80 -4.24 9.73
N SER A 63 18.73 -4.14 8.92
CA SER A 63 18.62 -4.89 7.67
C SER A 63 17.84 -4.19 6.56
N TYR A 64 18.17 -4.56 5.33
CA TYR A 64 17.49 -4.09 4.12
C TYR A 64 16.35 -5.03 3.68
N TYR A 65 15.93 -5.95 4.56
CA TYR A 65 15.01 -7.03 4.18
C TYR A 65 13.57 -6.55 3.99
N LEU A 66 13.12 -5.60 4.83
CA LEU A 66 11.76 -5.06 4.79
C LEU A 66 11.71 -3.68 4.14
N VAL A 67 12.71 -2.84 4.44
CA VAL A 67 12.82 -1.45 3.97
C VAL A 67 14.25 -1.23 3.51
N ASN A 68 14.44 -0.57 2.38
CA ASN A 68 15.73 -0.03 2.02
C ASN A 68 15.84 1.44 2.48
N PRO A 69 16.44 1.75 3.65
CA PRO A 69 16.49 3.12 4.19
C PRO A 69 17.19 4.14 3.29
N ASN A 70 17.95 3.71 2.27
CA ASN A 70 18.54 4.65 1.30
C ASN A 70 17.54 5.08 0.21
N LYS A 71 16.43 4.37 0.02
CA LYS A 71 15.47 4.59 -1.07
C LYS A 71 14.03 4.76 -0.57
N GLU A 72 13.71 4.14 0.54
CA GLU A 72 12.38 4.01 1.09
C GLU A 72 12.33 4.61 2.50
N ALA A 73 11.25 5.31 2.78
CA ALA A 73 10.83 5.67 4.13
C ALA A 73 9.59 4.85 4.49
N TYR A 74 9.19 4.87 5.77
CA TYR A 74 8.11 4.03 6.25
C TYR A 74 7.23 4.71 7.31
N PHE A 75 6.05 4.13 7.51
CA PHE A 75 5.15 4.35 8.64
C PHE A 75 4.76 3.01 9.26
N LEU A 76 4.51 3.00 10.57
CA LEU A 76 4.06 1.82 11.29
C LEU A 76 2.56 1.95 11.60
N ASP A 77 1.83 0.87 11.36
CA ASP A 77 0.38 0.64 11.50
C ASP A 77 -0.55 1.49 10.64
N GLY A 78 -0.08 2.60 10.08
CA GLY A 78 -0.82 3.35 9.09
C GLY A 78 -0.15 4.67 8.76
N ILE A 79 -0.68 5.33 7.74
CA ILE A 79 -0.22 6.63 7.29
C ILE A 79 -0.77 7.70 8.24
N PRO A 80 0.06 8.56 8.85
CA PRO A 80 -0.46 9.62 9.72
C PRO A 80 -1.41 10.53 8.96
N ALA A 81 -2.67 10.62 9.41
CA ALA A 81 -3.59 11.66 8.96
C ALA A 81 -3.02 13.01 9.40
N LYS A 82 -2.76 13.91 8.46
CA LYS A 82 -2.46 15.30 8.80
C LYS A 82 -3.77 16.07 8.83
N ASP A 83 -3.96 16.92 9.83
CA ASP A 83 -5.18 17.74 10.00
C ASP A 83 -5.58 18.54 8.74
N SER A 84 -4.61 18.84 7.88
CA SER A 84 -4.81 19.59 6.63
C SER A 84 -5.25 18.73 5.43
N ILE A 85 -5.34 17.40 5.55
CA ILE A 85 -5.67 16.52 4.43
C ILE A 85 -7.16 16.21 4.46
N ASP A 86 -7.86 16.66 3.43
CA ASP A 86 -9.24 16.25 3.17
C ASP A 86 -9.27 14.78 2.73
N LEU A 87 -9.57 13.88 3.66
CA LEU A 87 -9.64 12.45 3.43
C LEU A 87 -10.87 12.05 2.61
N SER A 88 -11.90 12.90 2.54
CA SER A 88 -13.08 12.66 1.71
C SER A 88 -12.77 12.68 0.21
N ARG A 89 -11.58 13.12 -0.20
CA ARG A 89 -11.14 13.09 -1.61
C ARG A 89 -10.19 11.94 -1.92
N ARG A 90 -9.98 11.02 -0.97
CA ARG A 90 -9.01 9.93 -1.07
C ARG A 90 -9.70 8.63 -1.41
N LEU A 91 -9.17 7.92 -2.38
CA LEU A 91 -9.52 6.52 -2.66
C LEU A 91 -8.28 5.67 -2.49
N ASN A 92 -8.42 4.52 -1.82
CA ASN A 92 -7.31 3.61 -1.57
C ASN A 92 -7.61 2.25 -2.19
N LEU A 93 -6.75 1.80 -3.10
CA LEU A 93 -6.86 0.49 -3.74
C LEU A 93 -5.68 -0.36 -3.31
N LYS A 94 -5.95 -1.40 -2.52
CA LYS A 94 -4.94 -2.42 -2.21
C LYS A 94 -4.93 -3.46 -3.31
N VAL A 95 -3.74 -3.89 -3.67
CA VAL A 95 -3.42 -4.89 -4.67
C VAL A 95 -2.56 -5.94 -3.99
N SER A 96 -2.99 -7.19 -4.10
CA SER A 96 -2.34 -8.33 -3.45
C SER A 96 -2.05 -9.42 -4.48
N PRO A 97 -0.93 -10.15 -4.39
CA PRO A 97 -0.69 -11.27 -5.28
C PRO A 97 -1.70 -12.41 -5.03
N LYS A 98 -2.29 -12.94 -6.10
CA LYS A 98 -3.20 -14.11 -6.08
C LYS A 98 -2.52 -15.36 -5.55
N HIS A 99 -1.27 -15.54 -5.96
CA HIS A 99 -0.41 -16.60 -5.47
C HIS A 99 0.55 -15.94 -4.50
N GLN A 100 0.27 -16.07 -3.20
CA GLN A 100 1.27 -15.75 -2.19
C GLN A 100 2.45 -16.69 -2.42
N SER A 101 3.51 -16.18 -3.05
CA SER A 101 4.83 -16.76 -2.89
C SER A 101 5.12 -16.66 -1.40
N SER A 102 5.10 -17.79 -0.69
CA SER A 102 5.32 -17.77 0.75
C SER A 102 6.68 -17.12 0.99
N ASN A 103 6.69 -16.01 1.71
CA ASN A 103 7.93 -15.34 2.10
C ASN A 103 8.63 -16.13 3.21
N GLU A 104 8.48 -17.47 3.24
CA GLU A 104 9.05 -18.36 4.25
C GLU A 104 10.56 -18.19 4.35
N SER A 105 11.27 -18.02 3.22
CA SER A 105 12.71 -17.81 3.25
C SER A 105 13.12 -16.46 3.85
N LEU A 106 12.26 -15.43 3.73
CA LEU A 106 12.46 -14.13 4.38
C LEU A 106 12.14 -14.24 5.86
N VAL A 107 11.00 -14.85 6.21
CA VAL A 107 10.59 -15.09 7.59
C VAL A 107 11.66 -15.88 8.34
N ALA A 108 12.14 -17.00 7.79
CA ALA A 108 13.21 -17.80 8.38
C ALA A 108 14.49 -16.98 8.61
N ARG A 109 14.88 -16.13 7.65
CA ARG A 109 16.04 -15.24 7.79
C ARG A 109 15.86 -14.19 8.88
N LEU A 110 14.67 -13.59 8.99
CA LEU A 110 14.37 -12.61 10.03
C LEU A 110 14.34 -13.27 11.41
N ARG A 111 13.68 -14.43 11.55
CA ARG A 111 13.64 -15.21 12.78
C ARG A 111 15.04 -15.59 13.25
N ASP A 112 15.87 -16.14 12.37
CA ASP A 112 17.21 -16.58 12.76
C ASP A 112 18.12 -15.40 13.13
N ARG A 113 18.08 -14.30 12.36
CA ARG A 113 18.95 -13.15 12.59
C ARG A 113 18.58 -12.35 13.83
N PHE A 114 17.28 -12.09 14.02
CA PHE A 114 16.78 -11.20 15.07
C PHE A 114 16.24 -11.94 16.29
N LYS A 115 16.19 -13.28 16.24
CA LYS A 115 15.65 -14.14 17.30
C LYS A 115 14.22 -13.77 17.66
N VAL A 116 13.40 -13.55 16.63
CA VAL A 116 11.99 -13.15 16.72
C VAL A 116 11.05 -14.30 16.40
N ASP A 117 9.83 -14.20 16.88
CA ASP A 117 8.71 -15.12 16.70
C ASP A 117 7.78 -14.70 15.55
N LEU A 118 8.38 -14.20 14.46
CA LEU A 118 7.65 -13.84 13.25
C LEU A 118 7.09 -15.10 12.57
N LEU A 119 5.77 -15.17 12.42
CA LEU A 119 5.07 -16.29 11.81
C LEU A 119 4.94 -16.10 10.30
N THR A 120 4.50 -14.92 9.87
CA THR A 120 4.27 -14.60 8.46
C THR A 120 4.71 -13.18 8.15
N ALA A 121 5.14 -12.97 6.90
CA ALA A 121 5.38 -11.65 6.34
C ALA A 121 4.82 -11.65 4.93
N THR A 122 3.75 -10.92 4.66
CA THR A 122 3.18 -10.82 3.31
C THR A 122 3.28 -9.39 2.82
N ARG A 123 3.45 -9.20 1.52
CA ARG A 123 3.58 -7.86 0.92
C ARG A 123 2.43 -7.63 -0.04
N SER A 124 1.82 -6.47 0.13
CA SER A 124 0.79 -5.92 -0.76
C SER A 124 1.24 -4.55 -1.25
N LEU A 125 0.47 -3.98 -2.17
CA LEU A 125 0.67 -2.64 -2.67
C LEU A 125 -0.61 -1.84 -2.49
N VAL A 126 -0.53 -0.58 -2.08
CA VAL A 126 -1.68 0.31 -1.94
C VAL A 126 -1.47 1.54 -2.81
N TRP A 127 -2.43 1.78 -3.69
CA TRP A 127 -2.54 3.01 -4.46
C TRP A 127 -3.42 3.99 -3.72
N GLU A 128 -2.87 5.15 -3.37
CA GLU A 128 -3.60 6.29 -2.81
C GLU A 128 -3.89 7.27 -3.94
N MET A 129 -5.17 7.46 -4.26
CA MET A 129 -5.66 8.36 -5.30
C MET A 129 -6.33 9.56 -4.64
N GLN A 130 -6.03 10.77 -5.13
CA GLN A 130 -6.71 11.99 -4.71
C GLN A 130 -7.53 12.55 -5.87
N LEU A 131 -8.81 12.76 -5.63
CA LEU A 131 -9.72 13.35 -6.60
C LEU A 131 -9.86 14.88 -6.40
N SER A 132 -10.26 15.59 -7.45
CA SER A 132 -10.55 17.03 -7.39
C SER A 132 -11.79 17.32 -6.54
N GLU A 133 -12.79 16.45 -6.62
CA GLU A 133 -14.05 16.52 -5.87
C GLU A 133 -14.10 15.44 -4.78
N PRO A 134 -14.90 15.64 -3.70
CA PRO A 134 -15.15 14.60 -2.69
C PRO A 134 -15.70 13.30 -3.30
N SER A 135 -15.29 12.18 -2.72
CA SER A 135 -15.68 10.82 -3.11
C SER A 135 -17.16 10.52 -2.89
N ASP A 136 -17.88 11.37 -2.15
CA ASP A 136 -19.31 11.21 -1.86
C ASP A 136 -20.20 11.39 -3.09
N SER A 137 -19.65 11.86 -4.21
CA SER A 137 -20.30 11.76 -5.53
C SER A 137 -20.26 10.31 -6.03
N LEU A 138 -21.18 9.49 -5.51
CA LEU A 138 -21.34 8.04 -5.76
C LEU A 138 -21.14 7.61 -7.22
N THR A 139 -21.56 8.43 -8.18
CA THR A 139 -21.50 8.10 -9.62
C THR A 139 -20.08 8.21 -10.18
N ILE A 140 -19.34 9.26 -9.81
CA ILE A 140 -17.97 9.50 -10.29
C ILE A 140 -17.04 8.45 -9.68
N GLN A 141 -17.19 8.18 -8.38
CA GLN A 141 -16.38 7.21 -7.66
C GLN A 141 -16.55 5.80 -8.25
N LYS A 142 -17.78 5.31 -8.42
CA LYS A 142 -18.04 3.98 -8.97
C LYS A 142 -17.50 3.81 -10.40
N THR A 143 -17.66 4.85 -11.23
CA THR A 143 -17.17 4.83 -12.62
C THR A 143 -15.64 4.80 -12.65
N PHE A 144 -14.99 5.66 -11.85
CA PHE A 144 -13.54 5.70 -11.72
C PHE A 144 -12.97 4.39 -11.17
N MET A 145 -13.55 3.88 -10.06
CA MET A 145 -13.13 2.63 -9.43
C MET A 145 -13.23 1.46 -10.42
N SER A 146 -14.36 1.33 -11.13
CA SER A 146 -14.55 0.27 -12.13
C SER A 146 -13.54 0.36 -13.27
N ALA A 147 -13.26 1.58 -13.77
CA ALA A 147 -12.31 1.79 -14.85
C ALA A 147 -10.88 1.41 -14.43
N VAL A 148 -10.49 1.78 -13.20
CA VAL A 148 -9.11 1.63 -12.70
C VAL A 148 -8.82 0.22 -12.19
N SER A 149 -9.80 -0.46 -11.58
CA SER A 149 -9.61 -1.80 -11.00
C SER A 149 -10.06 -2.95 -11.90
N GLY A 150 -10.99 -2.70 -12.83
CA GLY A 150 -11.71 -3.75 -13.58
C GLY A 150 -11.59 -3.67 -15.10
N SER A 151 -10.75 -2.81 -15.65
CA SER A 151 -10.55 -2.77 -17.09
C SER A 151 -10.01 -4.12 -17.60
N VAL A 152 -10.42 -4.52 -18.80
CA VAL A 152 -9.90 -5.69 -19.54
C VAL A 152 -9.05 -5.29 -20.75
N SER A 153 -8.86 -3.97 -20.95
CA SER A 153 -8.18 -3.42 -22.11
C SER A 153 -6.67 -3.52 -22.00
N ARG A 154 -6.03 -4.37 -22.81
CA ARG A 154 -4.55 -4.52 -22.86
C ARG A 154 -3.77 -3.23 -23.13
N THR A 155 -4.44 -2.18 -23.60
CA THR A 155 -3.86 -0.88 -23.98
C THR A 155 -4.09 0.23 -22.97
N LYS A 156 -4.88 0.00 -21.90
CA LYS A 156 -5.14 0.99 -20.84
C LYS A 156 -4.51 0.47 -19.55
N GLY A 157 -3.71 1.31 -18.91
CA GLY A 157 -2.91 0.92 -17.75
C GLY A 157 -3.78 0.41 -16.62
N PHE A 158 -3.42 -0.76 -16.09
CA PHE A 158 -4.06 -1.30 -14.91
C PHE A 158 -3.22 -0.97 -13.69
N LEU A 159 -3.88 -0.54 -12.61
CA LEU A 159 -3.27 -0.56 -11.28
C LEU A 159 -3.17 -1.99 -10.71
N VAL A 160 -3.89 -2.93 -11.33
CA VAL A 160 -3.99 -4.34 -10.93
C VAL A 160 -3.73 -5.22 -12.14
N GLN A 161 -2.81 -6.16 -12.06
CA GLN A 161 -2.59 -7.18 -13.08
C GLN A 161 -3.52 -8.38 -12.83
N PRO A 162 -4.68 -8.52 -13.51
CA PRO A 162 -5.74 -9.41 -13.04
C PRO A 162 -5.40 -10.91 -13.14
N LEU A 163 -4.35 -11.27 -13.86
CA LEU A 163 -3.86 -12.66 -13.92
C LEU A 163 -3.10 -13.07 -12.66
N PHE A 164 -2.40 -12.14 -12.02
CA PHE A 164 -1.49 -12.43 -10.90
C PHE A 164 -1.90 -11.74 -9.60
N GLU A 165 -2.84 -10.81 -9.65
CA GLU A 165 -3.20 -9.96 -8.53
C GLU A 165 -4.71 -9.92 -8.30
N THR A 166 -5.11 -9.81 -7.04
CA THR A 166 -6.44 -9.41 -6.60
C THR A 166 -6.38 -7.99 -6.06
N TYR A 167 -7.55 -7.39 -5.86
CA TYR A 167 -7.64 -6.06 -5.28
C TYR A 167 -8.79 -5.94 -4.30
N GLU A 168 -8.66 -5.00 -3.38
CA GLU A 168 -9.71 -4.56 -2.48
C GLU A 168 -9.62 -3.04 -2.31
N TRP A 169 -10.78 -2.39 -2.25
CA TRP A 169 -10.85 -0.96 -1.91
C TRP A 169 -10.82 -0.85 -0.39
N LEU A 170 -9.97 0.03 0.12
CA LEU A 170 -9.79 0.24 1.55
C LEU A 170 -10.49 1.53 1.98
N ASP A 171 -11.17 1.43 3.12
CA ASP A 171 -11.69 2.60 3.83
C ASP A 171 -10.54 3.42 4.42
N VAL A 172 -10.82 4.68 4.75
CA VAL A 172 -9.81 5.63 5.20
C VAL A 172 -9.19 5.19 6.54
N ASP A 173 -10.00 4.66 7.45
CA ASP A 173 -9.57 4.15 8.76
C ASP A 173 -8.69 2.90 8.68
N GLN A 174 -8.75 2.17 7.56
CA GLN A 174 -7.85 1.03 7.30
C GLN A 174 -6.46 1.45 6.81
N VAL A 175 -6.29 2.71 6.40
CA VAL A 175 -5.05 3.23 5.80
C VAL A 175 -4.39 4.26 6.70
N TYR A 176 -5.18 5.14 7.31
CA TYR A 176 -4.69 6.28 8.06
C TYR A 176 -4.86 6.11 9.56
N THR A 177 -3.87 6.56 10.33
CA THR A 177 -3.92 6.61 11.79
C THR A 177 -4.22 8.04 12.28
N GLY A 178 -4.84 8.15 13.45
CA GLY A 178 -5.15 9.44 14.08
C GLY A 178 -6.40 10.14 13.53
N ILE A 179 -7.31 9.40 12.89
CA ILE A 179 -8.62 9.90 12.49
C ILE A 179 -9.50 9.94 13.76
N SER A 180 -9.89 11.13 14.19
CA SER A 180 -10.81 11.37 15.32
C SER A 180 -12.22 11.69 14.84
#